data_AF-A0A4R5UP32-F1
#
_entry.id   AF-A0A4R5UP32-F1
#
_cell.length_a   1.000
_cell.length_b   1.000
_cell.length_c   1.000
_cell.angle_alpha   90.00
_cell.angle_beta   90.00
_cell.angle_gamma   90.00
#
_symmetry.space_group_name_H-M   'P 1'
#
loop_
_entity.id
_entity.type
_entity.pdbx_description
1 polymer ?
#
loop_
_entity_poly.entity_id
_entity_poly.type
_entity_poly.pdbx_seq_one_letter_code
_entity_poly.pdbx_strand_id
1 'polypeptide(L)'
;MNQDFYFLGQMIGGYLHQDMDLEADSVPEAISIFAGKADAATLEGVQVDMKTFLERYHNQAEEEFAKRFGHDFVPGEIGQSVGQFFAMVTTILDNPASYSSYLDESNTV
;
A
#
# COMPACT_ATOMS: atom_id res chain seq x y z
N MET A 1 18.65 -13.79 -1.48
CA MET A 1 17.21 -13.48 -1.58
C MET A 1 17.09 -12.19 -2.36
N ASN A 2 16.32 -12.17 -3.43
CA ASN A 2 16.20 -11.00 -4.29
C ASN A 2 15.46 -9.91 -3.49
N GLN A 3 16.16 -8.85 -3.07
CA GLN A 3 15.61 -7.75 -2.25
C GLN A 3 14.81 -6.73 -3.08
N ASP A 4 14.21 -7.17 -4.18
CA ASP A 4 13.39 -6.30 -5.02
C ASP A 4 12.18 -5.81 -4.21
N PHE A 5 11.97 -4.49 -4.22
CA PHE A 5 10.85 -3.82 -3.56
C PHE A 5 10.86 -3.92 -2.02
N TYR A 6 12.04 -3.75 -1.42
CA TYR A 6 12.25 -3.92 0.02
C TYR A 6 11.34 -3.02 0.88
N PHE A 7 11.26 -1.72 0.60
CA PHE A 7 10.48 -0.78 1.40
C PHE A 7 8.98 -1.01 1.22
N LEU A 8 8.55 -1.26 -0.02
CA LEU A 8 7.16 -1.64 -0.30
C LEU A 8 6.76 -2.91 0.45
N GLY A 9 7.64 -3.93 0.46
CA GLY A 9 7.42 -5.16 1.21
C GLY A 9 7.35 -4.96 2.72
N GLN A 10 8.20 -4.09 3.29
CA GLN A 10 8.13 -3.74 4.71
C GLN A 10 6.83 -3.03 5.08
N MET A 11 6.35 -2.11 4.25
CA MET A 11 5.07 -1.44 4.47
C MET A 11 3.91 -2.45 4.43
N ILE A 12 3.83 -3.28 3.37
CA ILE A 12 2.73 -4.25 3.23
C ILE A 12 2.75 -5.29 4.34
N GLY A 13 3.87 -5.98 4.54
CA GLY A 13 3.96 -7.05 5.54
C GLY A 13 3.94 -6.54 6.98
N GLY A 14 4.31 -5.28 7.21
CA GLY A 14 4.34 -4.69 8.54
C GLY A 14 3.05 -3.98 8.96
N TYR A 15 2.19 -3.58 8.01
CA TYR A 15 1.01 -2.76 8.31
C TYR A 15 -0.28 -3.23 7.62
N LEU A 16 -0.20 -3.99 6.53
CA LEU A 16 -1.35 -4.49 5.79
C LEU A 16 -1.49 -6.02 5.90
N HIS A 17 -0.87 -6.62 6.90
CA HIS A 17 -0.96 -8.06 7.14
C HIS A 17 -2.37 -8.48 7.60
N GLN A 18 -2.61 -9.79 7.68
CA GLN A 18 -3.93 -10.38 7.97
C GLN A 18 -4.57 -9.86 9.27
N ASP A 19 -3.77 -9.57 10.31
CA ASP A 19 -4.24 -9.04 11.60
C ASP A 19 -4.25 -7.49 11.68
N MET A 20 -4.30 -6.78 10.53
CA MET A 20 -4.28 -5.31 10.48
C MET A 20 -5.40 -4.67 11.33
N ASP A 21 -6.56 -5.33 11.41
CA ASP A 21 -7.74 -4.85 12.15
C ASP A 21 -7.54 -4.74 13.67
N LEU A 22 -6.44 -5.30 14.19
CA LEU A 22 -6.00 -5.09 15.58
C LEU A 22 -5.32 -3.72 15.79
N GLU A 23 -4.85 -3.08 14.73
CA GLU A 23 -4.06 -1.84 14.77
C GLU A 23 -4.69 -0.66 14.01
N ALA A 24 -5.49 -0.94 12.98
CA ALA A 24 -6.14 0.07 12.13
C ALA A 24 -7.51 -0.41 11.63
N ASP A 25 -8.48 0.49 11.51
CA ASP A 25 -9.84 0.17 11.06
C ASP A 25 -9.92 0.00 9.52
N SER A 26 -8.89 0.41 8.78
CA SER A 26 -8.86 0.35 7.32
C SER A 26 -7.45 0.38 6.71
N VAL A 27 -7.32 -0.04 5.44
CA VAL A 27 -6.06 0.03 4.68
C VAL A 27 -5.51 1.47 4.56
N PRO A 28 -6.31 2.50 4.20
CA PRO A 28 -5.82 3.89 4.20
C PRO A 28 -5.30 4.34 5.56
N GLU A 29 -5.99 3.98 6.64
CA GLU A 29 -5.55 4.31 8.00
C GLU A 29 -4.22 3.64 8.36
N ALA A 30 -4.07 2.35 8.06
CA ALA A 30 -2.83 1.62 8.27
C ALA A 30 -1.65 2.26 7.54
N ILE A 31 -1.84 2.70 6.28
CA ILE A 31 -0.84 3.45 5.51
C ILE A 31 -0.52 4.80 6.17
N SER A 32 -1.52 5.51 6.71
CA SER A 32 -1.31 6.75 7.46
C SER A 32 -0.49 6.51 8.74
N ILE A 33 -0.76 5.43 9.47
CA ILE A 33 0.01 5.06 10.67
C ILE A 33 1.46 4.76 10.29
N PHE A 34 1.70 4.02 9.21
CA PHE A 34 3.04 3.81 8.66
C PHE A 34 3.71 5.15 8.32
N ALA A 35 3.02 6.01 7.57
CA ALA A 35 3.57 7.28 7.10
C ALA A 35 3.92 8.23 8.27
N GLY A 36 3.15 8.20 9.36
CA GLY A 36 3.43 8.97 10.56
C GLY A 36 4.60 8.46 11.41
N LYS A 37 5.04 7.21 11.22
CA LYS A 37 6.14 6.58 11.98
C LYS A 37 7.45 6.48 11.18
N ALA A 38 7.35 6.38 9.85
CA ALA A 38 8.50 6.21 8.97
C ALA A 38 9.35 7.49 8.85
N ASP A 39 10.65 7.33 8.61
CA ASP A 39 11.52 8.45 8.26
C ASP A 39 11.43 8.79 6.76
N ALA A 40 11.94 9.96 6.38
CA ALA A 40 11.86 10.44 5.00
C ALA A 40 12.51 9.48 3.98
N ALA A 41 13.60 8.81 4.35
CA ALA A 41 14.28 7.85 3.49
C ALA A 41 13.43 6.60 3.24
N THR A 42 12.71 6.13 4.26
CA THR A 42 11.78 5.01 4.15
C THR A 42 10.59 5.38 3.25
N LEU A 43 10.01 6.57 3.42
CA LEU A 43 8.91 7.05 2.58
C LEU A 43 9.32 7.16 1.11
N GLU A 44 10.48 7.78 0.84
CA GLU A 44 11.05 7.86 -0.52
C GLU A 44 11.32 6.48 -1.10
N GLY A 45 11.82 5.55 -0.29
CA GLY A 45 12.05 4.16 -0.67
C GLY A 45 10.78 3.45 -1.15
N VAL A 46 9.66 3.62 -0.43
CA VAL A 46 8.37 3.05 -0.87
C VAL A 46 7.94 3.65 -2.22
N GLN A 47 8.06 4.97 -2.40
CA GLN A 47 7.69 5.61 -3.67
C GLN A 47 8.55 5.12 -4.84
N VAL A 48 9.86 4.96 -4.63
CA VAL A 48 10.78 4.40 -5.63
C VAL A 48 10.43 2.95 -5.96
N ASP A 49 10.11 2.14 -4.95
CA ASP A 49 9.71 0.75 -5.14
C ASP A 49 8.41 0.64 -5.95
N MET A 50 7.37 1.42 -5.62
CA MET A 50 6.10 1.45 -6.35
C MET A 50 6.29 1.85 -7.82
N LYS A 51 7.08 2.90 -8.07
CA LYS A 51 7.39 3.35 -9.43
C LYS A 51 8.13 2.26 -10.20
N THR A 52 9.18 1.70 -9.61
CA THR A 52 9.98 0.62 -10.24
C THR A 52 9.13 -0.60 -10.52
N PHE A 53 8.16 -0.91 -9.65
CA PHE A 53 7.26 -2.03 -9.80
C PHE A 53 6.37 -1.85 -11.03
N LEU A 54 5.72 -0.69 -11.18
CA LEU A 54 4.87 -0.39 -12.33
C LEU A 54 5.67 -0.30 -13.64
N GLU A 55 6.87 0.26 -13.60
CA GLU A 55 7.78 0.32 -14.76
C GLU A 55 8.29 -1.06 -15.17
N ARG A 56 8.44 -2.00 -14.23
CA ARG A 56 8.95 -3.34 -14.52
C ARG A 56 7.87 -4.27 -15.06
N TYR A 57 6.67 -4.23 -14.48
CA TYR A 57 5.65 -5.24 -14.74
C TYR A 57 4.51 -4.78 -15.63
N HIS A 58 4.29 -3.47 -15.77
CA HIS A 58 3.28 -2.90 -16.68
C HIS A 58 1.91 -3.61 -16.58
N ASN A 59 1.53 -4.37 -17.62
CA ASN A 59 0.27 -5.10 -17.73
C ASN A 59 0.21 -6.41 -16.90
N GLN A 60 1.29 -6.77 -16.22
CA GLN A 60 1.39 -7.91 -15.32
C GLN A 60 1.42 -7.48 -13.84
N ALA A 61 1.22 -6.19 -13.56
CA ALA A 61 1.35 -5.64 -12.22
C ALA A 61 0.47 -6.37 -11.19
N GLU A 62 -0.77 -6.69 -11.54
CA GLU A 62 -1.71 -7.38 -10.68
C GLU A 62 -1.24 -8.81 -10.33
N GLU A 63 -0.83 -9.58 -11.34
CA GLU A 63 -0.35 -10.95 -11.16
C GLU A 63 0.93 -10.98 -10.32
N GLU A 64 1.87 -10.09 -10.62
CA GLU A 64 3.16 -10.03 -9.93
C GLU A 64 3.03 -9.48 -8.50
N PHE A 65 2.04 -8.62 -8.25
CA PHE A 65 1.75 -8.13 -6.91
C PHE A 65 1.21 -9.27 -6.06
N ALA A 66 0.20 -9.98 -6.56
CA ALA A 66 -0.41 -11.11 -5.86
C ALA A 66 0.61 -12.22 -5.56
N LYS A 67 1.50 -12.55 -6.50
CA LYS A 67 2.58 -13.54 -6.27
C LYS A 67 3.52 -13.15 -5.15
N ARG A 68 3.78 -11.85 -4.97
CA ARG A 68 4.82 -11.33 -4.07
C ARG A 68 4.29 -10.98 -2.69
N PHE A 69 3.11 -10.37 -2.64
CA PHE A 69 2.55 -9.76 -1.44
C PHE A 69 1.20 -10.36 -1.03
N GLY A 70 0.60 -11.22 -1.86
CA GLY A 70 -0.75 -11.73 -1.64
C GLY A 70 -0.91 -12.70 -0.47
N HIS A 71 0.17 -13.00 0.27
CA HIS A 71 0.04 -13.63 1.58
C HIS A 71 -0.48 -12.64 2.63
N ASP A 72 -0.10 -11.38 2.50
CA ASP A 72 -0.41 -10.31 3.45
C ASP A 72 -1.61 -9.49 2.94
N PHE A 73 -1.55 -9.02 1.69
CA PHE A 73 -2.54 -8.11 1.13
C PHE A 73 -2.59 -8.18 -0.40
N VAL A 74 -3.78 -8.00 -0.99
CA VAL A 74 -3.92 -7.63 -2.40
C VAL A 74 -4.88 -6.45 -2.59
N PRO A 75 -4.56 -5.45 -3.45
CA PRO A 75 -5.44 -4.29 -3.71
C PRO A 75 -6.87 -4.61 -4.10
N GLY A 76 -7.11 -5.77 -4.71
CA GLY A 76 -8.44 -6.24 -5.07
C GLY A 76 -9.37 -6.44 -3.88
N GLU A 77 -8.84 -6.66 -2.66
CA GLU A 77 -9.62 -6.79 -1.42
C GLU A 77 -10.33 -5.49 -1.03
N ILE A 78 -9.82 -4.34 -1.50
CA ILE A 78 -10.44 -3.02 -1.33
C ILE A 78 -10.99 -2.45 -2.65
N GLY A 79 -11.21 -3.31 -3.66
CA GLY A 79 -11.79 -2.92 -4.94
C GLY A 79 -10.87 -2.07 -5.84
N GLN A 80 -9.55 -2.08 -5.60
CA GLN A 80 -8.58 -1.27 -6.35
C GLN A 80 -7.67 -2.14 -7.23
N SER A 81 -7.24 -1.58 -8.36
CA SER A 81 -6.07 -2.08 -9.10
C SER A 81 -4.78 -1.73 -8.37
N VAL A 82 -3.66 -2.36 -8.74
CA VAL A 82 -2.33 -2.02 -8.18
C VAL A 82 -1.99 -0.55 -8.42
N GLY A 83 -2.31 -0.02 -9.60
CA GLY A 83 -2.09 1.39 -9.92
C GLY A 83 -2.92 2.35 -9.07
N GLN A 84 -4.20 2.02 -8.82
CA GLN A 84 -5.07 2.82 -7.94
C GLN A 84 -4.57 2.79 -6.50
N PHE A 85 -4.16 1.62 -6.01
CA PHE A 85 -3.57 1.46 -4.69
C PHE A 85 -2.29 2.27 -4.53
N PHE A 86 -1.35 2.23 -5.49
CA PHE A 86 -0.13 3.03 -5.43
C PHE A 86 -0.38 4.54 -5.48
N ALA A 87 -1.41 4.99 -6.21
CA ALA A 87 -1.81 6.40 -6.21
C ALA A 87 -2.34 6.84 -4.83
N MET A 88 -3.15 6.00 -4.19
CA MET A 88 -3.63 6.22 -2.83
C MET A 88 -2.48 6.26 -1.83
N VAL A 89 -1.59 5.26 -1.85
CA VAL A 89 -0.40 5.20 -0.99
C VAL A 89 0.41 6.48 -1.14
N THR A 90 0.76 6.89 -2.37
CA THR A 90 1.52 8.11 -2.64
C THR A 90 0.88 9.34 -1.99
N THR A 91 -0.44 9.50 -2.15
CA THR A 91 -1.17 10.64 -1.57
C THR A 91 -1.08 10.66 -0.03
N ILE A 92 -1.18 9.49 0.60
CA ILE A 92 -1.11 9.35 2.06
C ILE A 92 0.33 9.52 2.57
N LEU A 93 1.35 9.02 1.85
CA LEU A 93 2.75 9.23 2.24
C LEU A 93 3.12 10.72 2.24
N ASP A 94 2.61 11.50 1.27
CA ASP A 94 2.86 12.95 1.17
C ASP A 94 2.06 13.75 2.22
N ASN A 95 0.86 13.29 2.57
CA ASN A 95 0.01 13.89 3.58
C ASN A 95 -0.79 12.81 4.34
N PRO A 96 -0.29 12.32 5.49
CA PRO A 96 -0.92 11.22 6.21
C PRO A 96 -2.38 11.48 6.58
N ALA A 97 -2.74 12.72 6.93
CA ALA A 97 -4.11 13.12 7.27
C ALA A 97 -5.11 12.95 6.11
N SER A 98 -4.65 12.82 4.87
CA SER A 98 -5.50 12.60 3.69
C SER A 98 -6.15 11.22 3.65
N TYR A 99 -5.74 10.26 4.49
CA TYR A 99 -6.35 8.92 4.50
C TYR A 99 -7.87 8.94 4.67
N SER A 100 -8.38 9.92 5.42
CA SER A 100 -9.81 10.11 5.66
C SER A 100 -10.63 10.31 4.39
N SER A 101 -10.06 10.85 3.31
CA SER A 101 -10.76 10.99 2.02
C SER A 101 -10.98 9.65 1.31
N TYR A 102 -10.37 8.57 1.79
CA TYR A 102 -10.49 7.22 1.25
C TYR A 102 -11.40 6.32 2.11
N LEU A 103 -12.04 6.86 3.15
CA LEU A 103 -12.92 6.08 4.05
C LEU A 103 -14.39 6.05 3.60
N ASP A 104 -14.76 6.81 2.57
CA ASP A 104 -16.16 6.97 2.13
C ASP A 104 -16.47 6.20 0.83
N GLU A 105 -16.89 4.93 0.97
CA GLU A 105 -17.93 4.26 0.14
C GLU A 105 -18.59 3.10 0.93
N SER A 106 -18.98 3.31 2.19
CA SER A 106 -19.86 2.36 2.90
C SER A 106 -21.27 2.95 3.11
N ASN A 107 -22.23 2.41 2.34
CA ASN A 107 -23.69 2.51 2.44
C ASN A 107 -24.40 3.81 1.97
N THR A 108 -24.84 3.79 0.71
CA THR A 108 -26.21 4.23 0.38
C THR A 108 -26.85 3.25 -0.60
N VAL A 109 -27.38 2.15 -0.06
CA VAL A 109 -28.52 1.39 -0.61
C VAL A 109 -29.42 0.96 0.52
#